data_AF-A0A2A5S7S0-F1
#
_entry.id   AF-A0A2A5S7S0-F1
#
_cell.length_a   1.000
_cell.length_b   1.000
_cell.length_c   1.000
_cell.angle_alpha   90.00
_cell.angle_beta   90.00
_cell.angle_gamma   90.00
#
_symmetry.space_group_name_H-M   'P 1'
#
loop_
_entity.id
_entity.type
_entity.pdbx_description
1 polymer ?
#
loop_
_entity_poly.entity_id
_entity_poly.type
_entity_poly.pdbx_seq_one_letter_code
_entity_poly.pdbx_strand_id
1 'polypeptide(L)'
;MADEMVLETQQWLNNNYGNVPGFEKVKEDGKTGWPTMYALIRALQHELGITELSDNFGTETSNRFDSKIVPKLEIGYKSNVVRLIQYAFWCKGISPVESGGEFTEYTLKAIKELQSDAGFPNGDGKFTSKWAKALFDMSAFVLVSGGDKTVRTMQQWLNVNYNIYFGILPCDGIYQRATNTALIYALQSEEGLPPESEATEGQAFANGNYGNTTTQLTPTLQVGDSGGFVEILQYGLYVNGFYKKGPFNRNFTDKLATEISKFASFMEYDSRNALAGIADITTFKGLLISSGDTNRTAIGADTSTQLTPAQVKTLVDNGVKYVGRYLTGSVGSGLDERNKYLTSEEIDNILGSGLSIFPIYQDNYPEVKYFNKEQGISDAIAAAKAAIKLGVPYGTIIYFAVDVDVEDGDIAGTVIPYFEGVFGTLTGYGFRVGVYGTRNVCQRVIDQKTAV
;
A
#
# COMPACT_ATOMS: atom_id res chain seq x y z
N MET A 1 0.01 -13.51 -26.37
CA MET A 1 -0.11 -14.81 -27.03
C MET A 1 -1.11 -15.62 -26.20
N ALA A 2 -1.97 -16.44 -26.82
CA ALA A 2 -2.88 -17.30 -26.07
C ALA A 2 -2.09 -18.49 -25.50
N ASP A 3 -2.36 -18.85 -24.25
CA ASP A 3 -1.86 -20.06 -23.62
C ASP A 3 -2.87 -21.19 -23.88
N GLU A 4 -2.39 -22.30 -24.45
CA GLU A 4 -3.24 -23.43 -24.87
C GLU A 4 -3.91 -24.12 -23.67
N MET A 5 -3.21 -24.22 -22.53
CA MET A 5 -3.74 -24.84 -21.32
C MET A 5 -4.76 -23.94 -20.62
N VAL A 6 -4.58 -22.62 -20.70
CA VAL A 6 -5.60 -21.66 -20.24
C VAL A 6 -6.82 -21.71 -21.15
N LEU A 7 -6.65 -21.86 -22.47
CA LEU A 7 -7.78 -21.99 -23.40
C LEU A 7 -8.56 -23.28 -23.12
N GLU A 8 -7.86 -24.41 -22.93
CA GLU A 8 -8.47 -25.68 -22.54
C GLU A 8 -9.25 -25.54 -21.22
N THR A 9 -8.67 -24.84 -20.23
CA THR A 9 -9.34 -24.54 -18.95
C THR A 9 -10.68 -23.83 -19.17
N GLN A 10 -10.66 -22.75 -19.95
CA GLN A 10 -11.85 -21.93 -20.23
C GLN A 10 -12.94 -22.74 -20.95
N GLN A 11 -12.55 -23.52 -21.95
CA GLN A 11 -13.45 -24.40 -22.69
C GLN A 11 -14.04 -25.49 -21.78
N TRP A 12 -13.21 -26.14 -20.97
CA TRP A 12 -13.66 -27.18 -20.05
C TRP A 12 -14.65 -26.62 -19.02
N LEU A 13 -14.36 -25.45 -18.45
CA LEU A 13 -15.25 -24.75 -17.52
C LEU A 13 -16.62 -24.46 -18.15
N ASN A 14 -16.64 -23.87 -19.35
CA ASN A 14 -17.88 -23.55 -20.07
C ASN A 14 -18.69 -24.81 -20.41
N ASN A 15 -18.01 -25.89 -20.80
CA ASN A 15 -18.67 -27.15 -21.19
C ASN A 15 -19.27 -27.89 -19.99
N ASN A 16 -18.60 -27.90 -18.84
CA ASN A 16 -19.02 -28.69 -17.68
C ASN A 16 -19.94 -27.93 -16.72
N TYR A 17 -19.76 -26.61 -16.59
CA TYR A 17 -20.51 -25.80 -15.63
C TYR A 17 -21.34 -24.69 -16.27
N GLY A 18 -21.25 -24.47 -17.59
CA GLY A 18 -21.94 -23.37 -18.27
C GLY A 18 -23.48 -23.39 -18.20
N ASN A 19 -24.08 -24.49 -17.73
CA ASN A 19 -25.52 -24.63 -17.48
C ASN A 19 -25.85 -24.72 -15.97
N VAL A 20 -24.86 -24.62 -15.07
CA VAL A 20 -25.07 -24.61 -13.62
C VAL A 20 -25.63 -23.26 -13.19
N PRO A 21 -26.74 -23.21 -12.44
CA PRO A 21 -27.26 -21.94 -11.92
C PRO A 21 -26.22 -21.17 -11.11
N GLY A 22 -26.05 -19.87 -11.41
CA GLY A 22 -25.06 -19.01 -10.76
C GLY A 22 -23.65 -19.10 -11.36
N PHE A 23 -23.40 -19.98 -12.34
CA PHE A 23 -22.15 -20.01 -13.08
C PHE A 23 -22.22 -19.07 -14.29
N GLU A 24 -21.20 -18.23 -14.48
CA GLU A 24 -21.08 -17.37 -15.66
C GLU A 24 -19.97 -17.89 -16.57
N LYS A 25 -20.28 -18.01 -17.86
CA LYS A 25 -19.31 -18.46 -18.86
C LYS A 25 -18.18 -17.44 -19.02
N VAL A 26 -16.98 -17.97 -19.24
CA VAL A 26 -15.78 -17.16 -19.50
C VAL A 26 -15.48 -17.12 -20.99
N LYS A 27 -14.81 -16.05 -21.41
CA LYS A 27 -14.33 -15.95 -22.77
C LYS A 27 -13.20 -16.96 -23.00
N GLU A 28 -13.30 -17.74 -24.08
CA GLU A 28 -12.31 -18.74 -24.48
C GLU A 28 -11.23 -18.09 -25.38
N ASP A 29 -10.31 -17.35 -24.77
CA ASP A 29 -9.24 -16.63 -25.50
C ASP A 29 -7.82 -16.99 -25.07
N GLY A 30 -7.66 -17.98 -24.19
CA GLY A 30 -6.38 -18.47 -23.69
C GLY A 30 -5.62 -17.43 -22.87
N LYS A 31 -6.30 -16.39 -22.36
CA LYS A 31 -5.71 -15.40 -21.46
C LYS A 31 -6.22 -15.61 -20.04
N THR A 32 -5.29 -15.79 -19.11
CA THR A 32 -5.62 -15.82 -17.68
C THR A 32 -6.08 -14.43 -17.21
N GLY A 33 -6.89 -14.39 -16.16
CA GLY A 33 -7.45 -13.16 -15.60
C GLY A 33 -8.58 -13.44 -14.62
N TRP A 34 -9.06 -12.37 -13.98
CA TRP A 34 -10.14 -12.43 -12.99
C TRP A 34 -11.37 -13.22 -13.44
N PRO A 35 -11.92 -13.06 -14.66
CA PRO A 35 -13.06 -13.87 -15.10
C PRO A 35 -12.78 -15.37 -15.07
N THR A 36 -11.61 -15.81 -15.52
CA THR A 36 -11.19 -17.23 -15.48
C THR A 36 -11.06 -17.72 -14.03
N MET A 37 -10.48 -16.92 -13.13
CA MET A 37 -10.40 -17.27 -11.71
C MET A 37 -11.78 -17.38 -11.05
N TYR A 38 -12.68 -16.45 -11.32
CA TYR A 38 -14.05 -16.49 -10.78
C TYR A 38 -14.80 -17.73 -11.25
N ALA A 39 -14.66 -18.11 -12.53
CA ALA A 39 -15.24 -19.36 -13.02
C ALA A 39 -14.64 -20.60 -12.34
N LEU A 40 -13.32 -20.65 -12.13
CA LEU A 40 -12.70 -21.75 -11.37
C LEU A 40 -13.22 -21.83 -9.92
N ILE A 41 -13.39 -20.69 -9.24
CA ILE A 41 -13.94 -20.63 -7.88
C ILE A 41 -15.39 -21.13 -7.85
N ARG A 42 -16.24 -20.63 -8.75
CA ARG A 42 -17.67 -21.03 -8.82
C ARG A 42 -17.83 -22.51 -9.17
N ALA A 43 -17.00 -23.03 -10.09
CA ALA A 43 -16.96 -24.46 -10.40
C ALA A 43 -16.54 -25.29 -9.17
N LEU A 44 -15.50 -24.85 -8.44
CA LEU A 44 -15.09 -25.50 -7.19
C LEU A 44 -16.20 -25.49 -6.14
N GLN A 45 -16.87 -24.36 -5.96
CA GLN A 45 -18.00 -24.22 -5.04
C GLN A 45 -19.13 -25.20 -5.39
N HIS A 46 -19.45 -25.35 -6.68
CA HIS A 46 -20.43 -26.34 -7.15
C HIS A 46 -20.01 -27.77 -6.77
N GLU A 47 -18.76 -28.15 -7.03
CA GLU A 47 -18.22 -29.47 -6.67
C GLU A 47 -18.20 -29.72 -5.14
N LEU A 48 -18.09 -28.66 -4.34
CA LEU A 48 -18.21 -28.71 -2.88
C LEU A 48 -19.67 -28.78 -2.39
N GLY A 49 -20.64 -28.70 -3.30
CA GLY A 49 -22.09 -28.70 -3.03
C GLY A 49 -22.60 -27.38 -2.44
N ILE A 50 -22.00 -26.26 -2.82
CA ILE A 50 -22.50 -24.91 -2.56
C ILE A 50 -23.43 -24.52 -3.71
N THR A 51 -24.63 -24.04 -3.41
CA THR A 51 -25.65 -23.71 -4.42
C THR A 51 -25.67 -22.22 -4.77
N GLU A 52 -25.37 -21.35 -3.81
CA GLU A 52 -25.22 -19.91 -4.03
C GLU A 52 -23.76 -19.62 -4.34
N LEU A 53 -23.44 -19.62 -5.64
CA LEU A 53 -22.08 -19.42 -6.13
C LEU A 53 -21.68 -17.93 -6.03
N SER A 54 -20.38 -17.69 -5.79
CA SER A 54 -19.82 -16.33 -5.70
C SER A 54 -18.38 -16.30 -6.22
N ASP A 55 -17.88 -15.09 -6.46
CA ASP A 55 -16.50 -14.84 -6.93
C ASP A 55 -15.44 -15.02 -5.84
N ASN A 56 -15.87 -15.25 -4.60
CA ASN A 56 -14.99 -15.25 -3.45
C ASN A 56 -14.75 -16.66 -2.91
N PHE A 57 -13.48 -17.01 -2.68
CA PHE A 57 -13.10 -18.15 -1.86
C PHE A 57 -13.24 -17.79 -0.36
N GLY A 58 -14.49 -17.83 0.11
CA GLY A 58 -14.88 -17.47 1.47
C GLY A 58 -14.89 -18.63 2.46
N THR A 59 -15.28 -18.33 3.71
CA THR A 59 -15.30 -19.28 4.85
C THR A 59 -16.01 -20.59 4.55
N GLU A 60 -17.18 -20.55 3.91
CA GLU A 60 -17.93 -21.76 3.56
C GLU A 60 -17.19 -22.63 2.53
N THR A 61 -16.52 -22.00 1.56
CA THR A 61 -15.69 -22.72 0.58
C THR A 61 -14.50 -23.38 1.29
N SER A 62 -13.82 -22.64 2.19
CA SER A 62 -12.70 -23.18 2.97
C SER A 62 -13.10 -24.37 3.84
N ASN A 63 -14.18 -24.24 4.62
CA ASN A 63 -14.65 -25.30 5.52
C ASN A 63 -15.02 -26.58 4.76
N ARG A 64 -15.69 -26.44 3.60
CA ARG A 64 -16.06 -27.60 2.76
C ARG A 64 -14.86 -28.21 2.07
N PHE A 65 -13.90 -27.39 1.61
CA PHE A 65 -12.68 -27.88 1.00
C PHE A 65 -11.88 -28.72 2.02
N ASP A 66 -11.64 -28.19 3.22
CA ASP A 66 -10.90 -28.88 4.27
C ASP A 66 -11.60 -30.15 4.76
N SER A 67 -12.93 -30.13 4.92
CA SER A 67 -13.66 -31.30 5.41
C SER A 67 -13.90 -32.39 4.35
N LYS A 68 -14.10 -32.02 3.07
CA LYS A 68 -14.51 -32.97 2.03
C LYS A 68 -13.39 -33.40 1.08
N ILE A 69 -12.41 -32.52 0.83
CA ILE A 69 -11.38 -32.71 -0.21
C ILE A 69 -10.05 -33.09 0.41
N VAL A 70 -9.55 -32.32 1.38
CA VAL A 70 -8.22 -32.54 1.98
C VAL A 70 -8.00 -33.99 2.45
N PRO A 71 -8.95 -34.68 3.11
CA PRO A 71 -8.75 -36.06 3.56
C PRO A 71 -8.61 -37.10 2.44
N LYS A 72 -8.99 -36.73 1.20
CA LYS A 72 -8.97 -37.62 0.03
C LYS A 72 -7.84 -37.27 -0.95
N LEU A 73 -7.15 -36.16 -0.73
CA LEU A 73 -6.23 -35.59 -1.71
C LEU A 73 -4.87 -36.31 -1.66
N GLU A 74 -4.85 -37.52 -2.19
CA GLU A 74 -3.70 -38.41 -2.26
C GLU A 74 -3.48 -38.96 -3.67
N ILE A 75 -2.32 -39.56 -3.93
CA ILE A 75 -1.96 -40.07 -5.26
C ILE A 75 -2.99 -41.12 -5.73
N GLY A 76 -3.53 -40.92 -6.93
CA GLY A 76 -4.56 -41.76 -7.54
C GLY A 76 -5.99 -41.29 -7.29
N TYR A 77 -6.21 -40.29 -6.43
CA TYR A 77 -7.55 -39.71 -6.23
C TYR A 77 -8.05 -39.01 -7.49
N LYS A 78 -9.27 -39.35 -7.93
CA LYS A 78 -9.87 -38.81 -9.16
C LYS A 78 -11.10 -37.98 -8.86
N SER A 79 -11.12 -36.73 -9.33
CA SER A 79 -12.22 -35.79 -9.11
C SER A 79 -12.13 -34.59 -10.05
N ASN A 80 -13.27 -34.00 -10.38
CA ASN A 80 -13.33 -32.67 -11.01
C ASN A 80 -12.63 -31.60 -10.16
N VAL A 81 -12.61 -31.73 -8.83
CA VAL A 81 -11.86 -30.82 -7.95
C VAL A 81 -10.36 -30.89 -8.22
N VAL A 82 -9.81 -32.08 -8.46
CA VAL A 82 -8.39 -32.21 -8.82
C VAL A 82 -8.11 -31.56 -10.17
N ARG A 83 -9.02 -31.73 -11.14
CA ARG A 83 -8.90 -31.07 -12.44
C ARG A 83 -8.94 -29.55 -12.31
N LEU A 84 -9.82 -29.01 -11.47
CA LEU A 84 -9.89 -27.58 -11.17
C LEU A 84 -8.59 -27.08 -10.52
N ILE A 85 -7.97 -27.85 -9.62
CA ILE A 85 -6.66 -27.52 -9.05
C ILE A 85 -5.59 -27.47 -10.14
N GLN A 86 -5.54 -28.48 -11.02
CA GLN A 86 -4.59 -28.53 -12.15
C GLN A 86 -4.76 -27.32 -13.08
N TYR A 87 -5.99 -26.98 -13.45
CA TYR A 87 -6.28 -25.81 -14.28
C TYR A 87 -5.95 -24.49 -13.59
N ALA A 88 -6.15 -24.38 -12.27
CA ALA A 88 -5.72 -23.21 -11.52
C ALA A 88 -4.18 -23.08 -11.51
N PHE A 89 -3.41 -24.17 -11.47
CA PHE A 89 -1.96 -24.14 -11.63
C PHE A 89 -1.53 -23.64 -13.01
N TRP A 90 -2.17 -24.12 -14.09
CA TRP A 90 -1.91 -23.59 -15.44
C TRP A 90 -2.14 -22.09 -15.52
N CYS A 91 -3.24 -21.61 -14.92
CA CYS A 91 -3.54 -20.19 -14.87
C CYS A 91 -2.56 -19.38 -13.98
N LYS A 92 -1.86 -20.04 -13.05
CA LYS A 92 -0.78 -19.50 -12.21
C LYS A 92 0.59 -19.55 -12.91
N GLY A 93 0.70 -20.23 -14.05
CA GLY A 93 1.97 -20.44 -14.76
C GLY A 93 2.84 -21.55 -14.17
N ILE A 94 2.29 -22.39 -13.28
CA ILE A 94 2.95 -23.59 -12.77
C ILE A 94 2.40 -24.79 -13.55
N SER A 95 3.27 -25.62 -14.10
CA SER A 95 2.86 -26.77 -14.90
C SER A 95 2.67 -28.02 -14.04
N PRO A 96 1.43 -28.52 -13.85
CA PRO A 96 1.20 -29.85 -13.30
C PRO A 96 1.39 -30.96 -14.36
N VAL A 97 1.87 -30.64 -15.58
CA VAL A 97 2.06 -31.55 -16.74
C VAL A 97 0.76 -32.14 -17.31
N GLU A 98 -0.27 -32.33 -16.49
CA GLU A 98 -1.53 -33.01 -16.82
C GLU A 98 -2.77 -32.23 -16.36
N SER A 99 -3.89 -32.46 -17.02
CA SER A 99 -5.23 -31.90 -16.72
C SER A 99 -6.29 -33.01 -16.55
N GLY A 100 -5.86 -34.24 -16.28
CA GLY A 100 -6.71 -35.44 -16.27
C GLY A 100 -7.71 -35.52 -15.12
N GLY A 101 -7.55 -34.73 -14.05
CA GLY A 101 -8.38 -34.82 -12.85
C GLY A 101 -8.02 -35.98 -11.92
N GLU A 102 -6.85 -36.57 -12.11
CA GLU A 102 -6.23 -37.52 -11.18
C GLU A 102 -5.12 -36.80 -10.41
N PHE A 103 -5.03 -37.02 -9.10
CA PHE A 103 -3.98 -36.43 -8.28
C PHE A 103 -2.74 -37.31 -8.43
N THR A 104 -1.71 -36.82 -9.13
CA THR A 104 -0.48 -37.57 -9.38
C THR A 104 0.72 -36.93 -8.70
N GLU A 105 1.89 -37.55 -8.87
CA GLU A 105 3.19 -36.98 -8.50
C GLU A 105 3.46 -35.62 -9.16
N TYR A 106 2.92 -35.36 -10.35
CA TYR A 106 3.07 -34.05 -11.01
C TYR A 106 2.23 -32.97 -10.34
N THR A 107 0.98 -33.28 -9.97
CA THR A 107 0.13 -32.37 -9.18
C THR A 107 0.76 -32.09 -7.82
N LEU A 108 1.29 -33.11 -7.15
CA LEU A 108 2.01 -32.96 -5.89
C LEU A 108 3.26 -32.08 -6.05
N LYS A 109 4.01 -32.24 -7.15
CA LYS A 109 5.18 -31.40 -7.44
C LYS A 109 4.78 -29.94 -7.67
N ALA A 110 3.71 -29.66 -8.41
CA ALA A 110 3.18 -28.32 -8.61
C ALA A 110 2.75 -27.65 -7.29
N ILE A 111 2.13 -28.41 -6.38
CA ILE A 111 1.84 -27.93 -5.01
C ILE A 111 3.12 -27.55 -4.27
N LYS A 112 4.13 -28.41 -4.28
CA LYS A 112 5.40 -28.13 -3.61
C LYS A 112 6.15 -26.94 -4.22
N GLU A 113 6.03 -26.75 -5.53
CA GLU A 113 6.57 -25.59 -6.24
C GLU A 113 5.90 -24.30 -5.76
N LEU A 114 4.56 -24.24 -5.72
CA LEU A 114 3.83 -23.10 -5.16
C LEU A 114 4.23 -22.82 -3.70
N GLN A 115 4.34 -23.85 -2.87
CA GLN A 115 4.73 -23.71 -1.47
C GLN A 115 6.16 -23.14 -1.35
N SER A 116 7.09 -23.63 -2.16
CA SER A 116 8.47 -23.14 -2.22
C SER A 116 8.52 -21.69 -2.70
N ASP A 117 7.74 -21.34 -3.71
CA ASP A 117 7.64 -19.98 -4.23
C ASP A 117 7.01 -19.01 -3.21
N ALA A 118 6.07 -19.48 -2.40
CA ALA A 118 5.51 -18.76 -1.26
C ALA A 118 6.44 -18.66 -0.04
N GLY A 119 7.62 -19.30 -0.10
CA GLY A 119 8.67 -19.18 0.92
C GLY A 119 8.93 -20.41 1.77
N PHE A 120 8.21 -21.52 1.59
CA PHE A 120 8.32 -22.74 2.39
C PHE A 120 9.28 -23.72 1.71
N PRO A 121 10.58 -23.77 2.09
CA PRO A 121 11.57 -24.55 1.36
C PRO A 121 11.23 -26.04 1.45
N ASN A 122 11.27 -26.75 0.32
CA ASN A 122 10.89 -28.16 0.22
C ASN A 122 9.45 -28.43 0.73
N GLY A 123 8.48 -27.63 0.27
CA GLY A 123 7.07 -27.71 0.64
C GLY A 123 6.57 -29.10 1.01
N ASP A 124 5.78 -29.19 2.07
CA ASP A 124 5.33 -30.47 2.63
C ASP A 124 4.29 -31.20 1.77
N GLY A 125 3.80 -30.55 0.71
CA GLY A 125 2.79 -31.08 -0.20
C GLY A 125 1.36 -31.06 0.36
N LYS A 126 1.15 -30.57 1.59
CA LYS A 126 -0.19 -30.47 2.19
C LYS A 126 -0.96 -29.31 1.56
N PHE A 127 -2.07 -29.63 0.92
CA PHE A 127 -2.87 -28.65 0.19
C PHE A 127 -4.21 -28.40 0.89
N THR A 128 -4.17 -27.63 1.97
CA THR A 128 -5.36 -27.19 2.72
C THR A 128 -6.10 -26.06 1.99
N SER A 129 -7.27 -25.67 2.49
CA SER A 129 -8.04 -24.53 1.98
C SER A 129 -7.23 -23.24 1.94
N LYS A 130 -6.26 -23.05 2.85
CA LYS A 130 -5.33 -21.90 2.84
C LYS A 130 -4.50 -21.85 1.55
N TRP A 131 -3.97 -23.00 1.12
CA TRP A 131 -3.21 -23.12 -0.14
C TRP A 131 -4.12 -23.07 -1.36
N ALA A 132 -5.30 -23.70 -1.28
CA ALA A 132 -6.31 -23.60 -2.34
C ALA A 132 -6.71 -22.15 -2.57
N LYS A 133 -7.04 -21.39 -1.52
CA LYS A 133 -7.38 -19.98 -1.63
C LYS A 133 -6.28 -19.14 -2.29
N ALA A 134 -5.01 -19.42 -1.98
CA ALA A 134 -3.88 -18.75 -2.62
C ALA A 134 -3.70 -19.14 -4.09
N LEU A 135 -4.06 -20.39 -4.46
CA LEU A 135 -4.01 -20.86 -5.84
C LEU A 135 -5.15 -20.28 -6.68
N PHE A 136 -6.38 -20.32 -6.18
CA PHE A 136 -7.61 -19.78 -6.79
C PHE A 136 -7.71 -18.26 -6.62
N ASP A 137 -6.64 -17.56 -6.96
CA ASP A 137 -6.51 -16.11 -6.90
C ASP A 137 -5.48 -15.64 -7.94
N MET A 138 -5.54 -14.36 -8.34
CA MET A 138 -4.59 -13.78 -9.29
C MET A 138 -3.20 -13.47 -8.69
N SER A 139 -2.97 -13.74 -7.40
CA SER A 139 -1.67 -13.58 -6.73
C SER A 139 -0.53 -14.28 -7.48
N ALA A 140 0.58 -13.57 -7.69
CA ALA A 140 1.81 -14.15 -8.22
C ALA A 140 2.78 -14.54 -7.09
N PHE A 141 3.42 -15.71 -7.20
CA PHE A 141 4.39 -16.23 -6.21
C PHE A 141 5.84 -16.23 -6.73
N VAL A 142 6.02 -15.79 -7.97
CA VAL A 142 7.31 -15.60 -8.63
C VAL A 142 7.57 -14.11 -8.81
N LEU A 143 8.84 -13.73 -8.88
CA LEU A 143 9.24 -12.35 -9.13
C LEU A 143 8.69 -11.85 -10.47
N VAL A 144 7.83 -10.84 -10.43
CA VAL A 144 7.26 -10.24 -11.65
C VAL A 144 8.19 -9.17 -12.23
N SER A 145 7.90 -8.76 -13.47
CA SER A 145 8.60 -7.61 -14.07
C SER A 145 8.39 -6.35 -13.23
N GLY A 146 9.47 -5.63 -12.95
CA GLY A 146 9.44 -4.47 -12.04
C GLY A 146 9.47 -4.84 -10.55
N GLY A 147 9.40 -6.13 -10.21
CA GLY A 147 9.50 -6.63 -8.84
C GLY A 147 10.91 -6.52 -8.27
N ASP A 148 11.00 -6.29 -6.97
CA ASP A 148 12.23 -6.27 -6.20
C ASP A 148 12.48 -7.61 -5.49
N LYS A 149 13.68 -8.17 -5.67
CA LYS A 149 14.05 -9.48 -5.10
C LYS A 149 14.04 -9.49 -3.58
N THR A 150 14.40 -8.37 -2.94
CA THR A 150 14.40 -8.23 -1.48
C THR A 150 12.98 -8.12 -0.95
N VAL A 151 12.11 -7.39 -1.65
CA VAL A 151 10.68 -7.37 -1.32
C VAL A 151 10.07 -8.77 -1.45
N ARG A 152 10.45 -9.52 -2.47
CA ARG A 152 10.03 -10.93 -2.58
C ARG A 152 10.52 -11.77 -1.39
N THR A 153 11.79 -11.64 -1.00
CA THR A 153 12.32 -12.33 0.19
C THR A 153 11.54 -11.96 1.45
N MET A 154 11.17 -10.68 1.62
CA MET A 154 10.31 -10.22 2.71
C MET A 154 8.92 -10.88 2.67
N GLN A 155 8.26 -10.91 1.52
CA GLN A 155 6.94 -11.54 1.35
C GLN A 155 6.99 -13.03 1.70
N GLN A 156 8.03 -13.73 1.24
CA GLN A 156 8.27 -15.14 1.57
C GLN A 156 8.50 -15.34 3.08
N TRP A 157 9.33 -14.49 3.69
CA TRP A 157 9.56 -14.50 5.13
C TRP A 157 8.27 -14.25 5.92
N LEU A 158 7.44 -13.29 5.49
CA LEU A 158 6.14 -13.00 6.10
C LEU A 158 5.22 -14.22 6.05
N ASN A 159 5.10 -14.86 4.89
CA ASN A 159 4.30 -16.07 4.72
C ASN A 159 4.78 -17.20 5.65
N VAL A 160 6.09 -17.45 5.71
CA VAL A 160 6.63 -18.53 6.56
C VAL A 160 6.31 -18.31 8.03
N ASN A 161 6.49 -17.08 8.53
CA ASN A 161 6.46 -16.82 9.96
C ASN A 161 5.10 -16.34 10.49
N TYR A 162 4.26 -15.71 9.65
CA TYR A 162 3.06 -15.00 10.11
C TYR A 162 1.78 -15.32 9.30
N ASN A 163 1.76 -16.36 8.46
CA ASN A 163 0.56 -16.72 7.67
C ASN A 163 -0.69 -17.07 8.49
N ILE A 164 -0.58 -17.26 9.81
CA ILE A 164 -1.75 -17.49 10.67
C ILE A 164 -2.65 -16.24 10.75
N TYR A 165 -2.08 -15.05 10.56
CA TYR A 165 -2.80 -13.77 10.67
C TYR A 165 -3.52 -13.37 9.37
N PHE A 166 -2.97 -13.73 8.20
CA PHE A 166 -3.44 -13.21 6.91
C PHE A 166 -3.52 -14.27 5.79
N GLY A 167 -3.20 -15.54 6.08
CA GLY A 167 -3.12 -16.58 5.06
C GLY A 167 -1.82 -16.50 4.25
N ILE A 168 -1.85 -16.93 2.99
CA ILE A 168 -0.70 -16.93 2.09
C ILE A 168 -0.86 -15.77 1.11
N LEU A 169 0.08 -14.83 1.14
CA LEU A 169 0.09 -13.63 0.30
C LEU A 169 1.04 -13.77 -0.90
N PRO A 170 0.84 -12.99 -1.98
CA PRO A 170 1.74 -12.98 -3.14
C PRO A 170 3.21 -12.77 -2.76
N CYS A 171 4.09 -13.39 -3.54
CA CYS A 171 5.55 -13.26 -3.46
C CYS A 171 6.10 -12.73 -4.79
N ASP A 172 5.50 -11.64 -5.27
CA ASP A 172 5.73 -11.03 -6.58
C ASP A 172 6.89 -10.02 -6.61
N GLY A 173 7.36 -9.58 -5.45
CA GLY A 173 8.37 -8.54 -5.30
C GLY A 173 7.84 -7.11 -5.40
N ILE A 174 6.51 -6.90 -5.42
CA ILE A 174 5.90 -5.57 -5.42
C ILE A 174 5.45 -5.22 -4.00
N TYR A 175 5.95 -4.12 -3.45
CA TYR A 175 5.49 -3.66 -2.14
C TYR A 175 4.12 -2.99 -2.27
N GLN A 176 3.11 -3.62 -1.69
CA GLN A 176 1.72 -3.15 -1.77
C GLN A 176 1.08 -3.09 -0.38
N ARG A 177 -0.16 -2.60 -0.32
CA ARG A 177 -0.95 -2.51 0.91
C ARG A 177 -0.97 -3.82 1.69
N ALA A 178 -1.22 -4.96 1.04
CA ALA A 178 -1.24 -6.26 1.70
C ALA A 178 0.10 -6.61 2.37
N THR A 179 1.23 -6.31 1.72
CA THR A 179 2.56 -6.53 2.30
C THR A 179 2.84 -5.59 3.48
N ASN A 180 2.42 -4.32 3.41
CA ASN A 180 2.51 -3.39 4.56
C ASN A 180 1.66 -3.87 5.74
N THR A 181 0.41 -4.28 5.48
CA THR A 181 -0.48 -4.84 6.50
C THR A 181 0.11 -6.12 7.11
N ALA A 182 0.76 -6.97 6.31
CA ALA A 182 1.46 -8.15 6.81
C ALA A 182 2.67 -7.80 7.71
N LEU A 183 3.42 -6.72 7.43
CA LEU A 183 4.44 -6.21 8.34
C LEU A 183 3.85 -5.72 9.67
N ILE A 184 2.66 -5.10 9.65
CA ILE A 184 1.97 -4.70 10.89
C ILE A 184 1.49 -5.94 11.66
N TYR A 185 0.94 -6.95 10.99
CA TYR A 185 0.63 -8.23 11.64
C TYR A 185 1.86 -8.91 12.23
N ALA A 186 3.00 -8.87 11.53
CA ALA A 186 4.26 -9.38 12.07
C ALA A 186 4.66 -8.62 13.35
N LEU A 187 4.57 -7.29 13.35
CA LEU A 187 4.82 -6.48 14.55
C LEU A 187 3.90 -6.89 15.70
N GLN A 188 2.60 -6.97 15.45
CA GLN A 188 1.61 -7.37 16.44
C GLN A 188 1.84 -8.79 16.98
N SER A 189 2.29 -9.70 16.11
CA SER A 189 2.69 -11.06 16.54
C SER A 189 3.89 -11.03 17.47
N GLU A 190 4.92 -10.24 17.17
CA GLU A 190 6.10 -10.10 18.04
C GLU A 190 5.74 -9.36 19.35
N GLU A 191 4.73 -8.49 19.35
CA GLU A 191 4.12 -7.88 20.54
C GLU A 191 3.33 -8.89 21.41
N GLY A 192 3.13 -10.12 20.91
CA GLY A 192 2.41 -11.18 21.61
C GLY A 192 0.88 -11.14 21.43
N LEU A 193 0.38 -10.41 20.42
CA LEU A 193 -1.04 -10.37 20.12
C LEU A 193 -1.46 -11.59 19.28
N PRO A 194 -2.46 -12.39 19.72
CA PRO A 194 -2.90 -13.57 18.98
C PRO A 194 -3.63 -13.18 17.68
N PRO A 195 -3.75 -14.10 16.71
CA PRO A 195 -4.64 -13.91 15.57
C PRO A 195 -6.11 -13.86 16.02
N GLU A 196 -6.97 -13.25 15.22
CA GLU A 196 -8.42 -13.14 15.53
C GLU A 196 -9.07 -14.50 15.79
N SER A 197 -8.65 -15.56 15.10
CA SER A 197 -9.15 -16.92 15.30
C SER A 197 -8.85 -17.51 16.70
N GLU A 198 -7.90 -16.92 17.41
CA GLU A 198 -7.49 -17.31 18.77
C GLU A 198 -7.82 -16.20 19.79
N ALA A 199 -8.56 -15.17 19.37
CA ALA A 199 -8.91 -14.05 20.24
C ALA A 199 -9.82 -14.52 21.38
N THR A 200 -9.50 -14.05 22.58
CA THR A 200 -10.37 -14.20 23.76
C THR A 200 -11.17 -12.92 23.94
N GLU A 201 -12.46 -13.05 24.25
CA GLU A 201 -13.36 -11.91 24.44
C GLU A 201 -12.79 -10.91 25.47
N GLY A 202 -12.76 -9.63 25.09
CA GLY A 202 -12.22 -8.55 25.94
C GLY A 202 -10.69 -8.44 25.95
N GLN A 203 -9.96 -9.31 25.25
CA GLN A 203 -8.51 -9.20 25.09
C GLN A 203 -8.14 -8.65 23.72
N ALA A 204 -7.01 -7.93 23.66
CA ALA A 204 -6.50 -7.42 22.39
C ALA A 204 -5.97 -8.58 21.51
N PHE A 205 -6.15 -8.44 20.21
CA PHE A 205 -5.66 -9.37 19.20
C PHE A 205 -5.10 -8.59 18.02
N ALA A 206 -4.31 -9.25 17.19
CA ALA A 206 -3.70 -8.65 16.01
C ALA A 206 -4.77 -8.42 14.94
N ASN A 207 -4.83 -7.20 14.39
CA ASN A 207 -5.84 -6.78 13.43
C ASN A 207 -5.26 -6.03 12.22
N GLY A 208 -3.93 -5.99 12.07
CA GLY A 208 -3.25 -5.36 10.95
C GLY A 208 -3.30 -3.82 10.97
N ASN A 209 -3.89 -3.22 12.00
CA ASN A 209 -3.96 -1.78 12.20
C ASN A 209 -2.97 -1.33 13.28
N TYR A 210 -2.13 -0.35 12.98
CA TYR A 210 -1.23 0.27 13.95
C TYR A 210 -1.98 1.25 14.87
N GLY A 211 -2.86 0.72 15.71
CA GLY A 211 -3.70 1.48 16.62
C GLY A 211 -3.08 1.71 18.00
N ASN A 212 -3.92 2.00 19.00
CA ASN A 212 -3.49 2.30 20.37
C ASN A 212 -2.77 1.12 21.04
N THR A 213 -3.23 -0.11 20.86
CA THR A 213 -2.56 -1.29 21.46
C THR A 213 -1.16 -1.47 20.89
N THR A 214 -1.02 -1.51 19.56
CA THR A 214 0.29 -1.61 18.90
C THR A 214 1.18 -0.42 19.27
N THR A 215 0.64 0.79 19.35
CA THR A 215 1.36 1.98 19.86
C THR A 215 1.94 1.74 21.25
N GLN A 216 1.19 1.15 22.17
CA GLN A 216 1.64 0.89 23.54
C GLN A 216 2.68 -0.23 23.63
N LEU A 217 2.60 -1.23 22.76
CA LEU A 217 3.46 -2.41 22.78
C LEU A 217 4.70 -2.28 21.89
N THR A 218 4.77 -1.24 21.05
CA THR A 218 5.90 -1.00 20.15
C THR A 218 7.22 -0.95 20.93
N PRO A 219 8.23 -1.77 20.56
CA PRO A 219 9.49 -1.81 21.28
C PRO A 219 10.36 -0.57 21.01
N THR A 220 11.34 -0.37 21.87
CA THR A 220 12.52 0.46 21.57
C THR A 220 13.70 -0.46 21.30
N LEU A 221 14.36 -0.30 20.15
CA LEU A 221 15.47 -1.14 19.72
C LEU A 221 16.75 -0.33 19.50
N GLN A 222 17.89 -0.93 19.82
CA GLN A 222 19.22 -0.35 19.72
C GLN A 222 20.28 -1.39 19.32
N VAL A 223 21.52 -0.92 19.08
CA VAL A 223 22.64 -1.80 18.73
C VAL A 223 22.83 -2.90 19.77
N GLY A 224 22.95 -4.14 19.29
CA GLY A 224 23.06 -5.35 20.12
C GLY A 224 21.75 -6.11 20.25
N ASP A 225 20.60 -5.48 19.99
CA ASP A 225 19.31 -6.18 19.97
C ASP A 225 19.21 -7.16 18.80
N SER A 226 18.39 -8.19 18.97
CA SER A 226 18.09 -9.15 17.90
C SER A 226 16.68 -9.71 18.00
N GLY A 227 16.16 -10.28 16.90
CA GLY A 227 14.85 -10.94 16.86
C GLY A 227 13.93 -10.45 15.74
N GLY A 228 12.66 -10.87 15.78
CA GLY A 228 11.67 -10.55 14.75
C GLY A 228 11.41 -9.05 14.64
N PHE A 229 11.33 -8.32 15.76
CA PHE A 229 11.22 -6.85 15.76
C PHE A 229 12.34 -6.16 14.96
N VAL A 230 13.57 -6.65 15.06
CA VAL A 230 14.71 -6.10 14.30
C VAL A 230 14.57 -6.40 12.82
N GLU A 231 14.09 -7.58 12.44
CA GLU A 231 13.88 -7.94 11.02
C GLU A 231 12.74 -7.10 10.39
N ILE A 232 11.66 -6.86 11.13
CA ILE A 232 10.58 -5.94 10.74
C ILE A 232 11.13 -4.54 10.51
N LEU A 233 11.97 -4.04 11.42
CA LEU A 233 12.64 -2.74 11.27
C LEU A 233 13.56 -2.69 10.05
N GLN A 234 14.35 -3.73 9.81
CA GLN A 234 15.23 -3.85 8.63
C GLN A 234 14.42 -3.77 7.33
N TYR A 235 13.31 -4.50 7.24
CA TYR A 235 12.42 -4.46 6.08
C TYR A 235 11.66 -3.13 5.96
N GLY A 236 11.19 -2.56 7.06
CA GLY A 236 10.52 -1.25 7.10
C GLY A 236 11.42 -0.14 6.55
N LEU A 237 12.69 -0.09 6.96
CA LEU A 237 13.68 0.83 6.39
C LEU A 237 13.91 0.56 4.90
N TYR A 238 14.05 -0.71 4.52
CA TYR A 238 14.25 -1.11 3.13
C TYR A 238 13.17 -0.57 2.19
N VAL A 239 11.90 -0.78 2.52
CA VAL A 239 10.78 -0.34 1.67
C VAL A 239 10.62 1.18 1.66
N ASN A 240 11.14 1.87 2.67
CA ASN A 240 11.18 3.34 2.75
C ASN A 240 12.42 3.97 2.10
N GLY A 241 13.27 3.21 1.41
CA GLY A 241 14.44 3.76 0.69
C GLY A 241 15.78 3.68 1.45
N PHE A 242 15.76 3.22 2.70
CA PHE A 242 16.92 3.14 3.58
C PHE A 242 17.41 1.70 3.70
N TYR A 243 18.58 1.47 4.30
CA TYR A 243 19.11 0.11 4.53
C TYR A 243 19.21 -0.79 3.26
N LYS A 244 19.24 -0.19 2.06
CA LYS A 244 19.20 -0.90 0.75
C LYS A 244 20.33 -1.90 0.51
N LYS A 245 21.42 -1.80 1.27
CA LYS A 245 22.61 -2.67 1.19
C LYS A 245 22.82 -3.46 2.49
N GLY A 246 21.86 -3.47 3.40
CA GLY A 246 21.95 -4.14 4.70
C GLY A 246 21.54 -5.62 4.63
N PRO A 247 22.06 -6.48 5.52
CA PRO A 247 21.57 -7.85 5.66
C PRO A 247 20.23 -7.91 6.41
N PHE A 248 19.34 -8.82 6.02
CA PHE A 248 18.10 -9.14 6.73
C PHE A 248 18.34 -10.38 7.58
N ASN A 249 18.93 -10.16 8.77
CA ASN A 249 19.49 -11.23 9.59
C ASN A 249 19.10 -11.11 11.06
N ARG A 250 18.09 -10.29 11.38
CA ARG A 250 17.55 -10.10 12.73
C ARG A 250 18.52 -9.45 13.72
N ASN A 251 19.68 -8.93 13.29
CA ASN A 251 20.67 -8.33 14.18
C ASN A 251 20.71 -6.81 14.03
N PHE A 252 20.60 -6.09 15.15
CA PHE A 252 20.70 -4.64 15.17
C PHE A 252 22.17 -4.23 15.26
N THR A 253 22.69 -3.74 14.13
CA THR A 253 24.11 -3.37 13.97
C THR A 253 24.28 -1.86 13.92
N ASP A 254 25.51 -1.36 14.09
CA ASP A 254 25.84 0.07 13.91
C ASP A 254 25.43 0.61 12.53
N LYS A 255 25.47 -0.26 11.50
CA LYS A 255 25.00 0.07 10.16
C LYS A 255 23.49 0.32 10.14
N LEU A 256 22.71 -0.47 10.87
CA LEU A 256 21.27 -0.26 11.00
C LEU A 256 20.98 1.05 11.75
N ALA A 257 21.69 1.29 12.86
CA ALA A 257 21.61 2.55 13.61
C ALA A 257 21.86 3.77 12.72
N THR A 258 22.90 3.71 11.88
CA THR A 258 23.23 4.78 10.93
C THR A 258 22.09 5.05 9.93
N GLU A 259 21.43 4.02 9.43
CA GLU A 259 20.33 4.17 8.48
C GLU A 259 19.05 4.70 9.16
N ILE A 260 18.84 4.39 10.44
CA ILE A 260 17.77 5.00 11.25
C ILE A 260 18.04 6.49 11.44
N SER A 261 19.26 6.89 11.80
CA SER A 261 19.61 8.31 11.91
C SER A 261 19.38 9.04 10.58
N LYS A 262 19.73 8.44 9.43
CA LYS A 262 19.45 9.03 8.12
C LYS A 262 17.96 9.16 7.83
N PHE A 263 17.18 8.13 8.14
CA PHE A 263 15.72 8.17 8.02
C PHE A 263 15.13 9.27 8.90
N ALA A 264 15.57 9.36 10.16
CA ALA A 264 15.12 10.38 11.11
C ALA A 264 15.45 11.79 10.61
N SER A 265 16.67 12.02 10.11
CA SER A 265 17.05 13.30 9.50
C SER A 265 16.22 13.61 8.26
N PHE A 266 15.98 12.62 7.38
CA PHE A 266 15.14 12.81 6.19
C PHE A 266 13.69 13.17 6.54
N MET A 267 13.15 12.58 7.60
CA MET A 267 11.80 12.86 8.09
C MET A 267 11.71 14.12 8.96
N GLU A 268 12.83 14.83 9.18
CA GLU A 268 12.92 16.01 10.04
C GLU A 268 12.41 15.74 11.47
N TYR A 269 12.76 14.57 12.02
CA TYR A 269 12.42 14.21 13.40
C TYR A 269 13.30 14.94 14.40
N ASP A 270 12.69 15.45 15.48
CA ASP A 270 13.38 16.01 16.64
C ASP A 270 13.65 14.97 17.76
N SER A 271 13.20 13.71 17.55
CA SER A 271 13.45 12.61 18.49
C SER A 271 14.95 12.36 18.64
N ARG A 272 15.47 12.65 19.84
CA ARG A 272 16.87 12.37 20.21
C ARG A 272 17.24 10.90 20.04
N ASN A 273 16.28 9.99 20.25
CA ASN A 273 16.49 8.56 20.07
C ASN A 273 16.70 8.22 18.60
N ALA A 274 15.76 8.61 17.74
CA ALA A 274 15.83 8.33 16.31
C ALA A 274 17.09 8.94 15.67
N LEU A 275 17.44 10.17 16.05
CA LEU A 275 18.68 10.83 15.60
C LEU A 275 19.94 10.11 16.09
N ALA A 276 19.92 9.50 17.28
CA ALA A 276 21.01 8.67 17.82
C ALA A 276 21.03 7.23 17.24
N GLY A 277 20.14 6.90 16.31
CA GLY A 277 20.07 5.59 15.67
C GLY A 277 19.34 4.52 16.50
N ILE A 278 18.57 4.95 17.49
CA ILE A 278 17.68 4.09 18.29
C ILE A 278 16.30 4.10 17.63
N ALA A 279 15.75 2.91 17.32
CA ALA A 279 14.42 2.80 16.74
C ALA A 279 13.37 2.77 17.86
N ASP A 280 12.60 3.84 17.95
CA ASP A 280 11.48 4.01 18.87
C ASP A 280 10.12 4.02 18.13
N ILE A 281 9.05 4.34 18.85
CA ILE A 281 7.71 4.44 18.27
C ILE A 281 7.61 5.43 17.10
N THR A 282 8.35 6.54 17.16
CA THR A 282 8.40 7.54 16.07
C THR A 282 8.98 6.91 14.81
N THR A 283 10.02 6.10 14.98
CA THR A 283 10.67 5.35 13.90
C THR A 283 9.71 4.33 13.30
N PHE A 284 9.12 3.44 14.12
CA PHE A 284 8.22 2.39 13.63
C PHE A 284 6.97 2.94 12.94
N LYS A 285 6.29 3.93 13.54
CA LYS A 285 5.14 4.57 12.90
C LYS A 285 5.53 5.26 11.59
N GLY A 286 6.65 5.96 11.55
CA GLY A 286 7.16 6.58 10.33
C GLY A 286 7.42 5.60 9.19
N LEU A 287 7.76 4.36 9.51
CA LEU A 287 8.03 3.32 8.53
C LEU A 287 6.77 2.56 8.08
N LEU A 288 5.80 2.35 8.98
CA LEU A 288 4.69 1.41 8.77
C LEU A 288 3.32 2.07 8.54
N ILE A 289 3.15 3.34 8.89
CA ILE A 289 1.91 4.09 8.64
C ILE A 289 2.18 5.44 7.98
N SER A 290 1.36 5.80 7.00
CA SER A 290 1.53 7.02 6.20
C SER A 290 1.44 8.31 7.02
N SER A 291 0.68 8.31 8.12
CA SER A 291 0.56 9.45 9.03
C SER A 291 1.78 9.65 9.94
N GLY A 292 2.68 8.65 10.03
CA GLY A 292 3.75 8.65 11.03
C GLY A 292 3.23 8.73 12.47
N ASP A 293 4.07 9.19 13.39
CA ASP A 293 3.65 9.47 14.76
C ASP A 293 2.98 10.84 14.88
N THR A 294 1.66 10.84 15.06
CA THR A 294 0.85 12.07 15.20
C THR A 294 1.00 12.76 16.56
N ASN A 295 1.70 12.14 17.51
CA ASN A 295 1.98 12.74 18.82
C ASN A 295 3.27 13.56 18.85
N ARG A 296 4.06 13.56 17.76
CA ARG A 296 5.30 14.33 17.68
C ARG A 296 5.01 15.83 17.61
N THR A 297 5.99 16.63 18.02
CA THR A 297 5.92 18.08 17.84
C THR A 297 5.96 18.43 16.35
N ALA A 298 5.29 19.51 15.97
CA ALA A 298 5.31 20.04 14.63
C ALA A 298 5.60 21.54 14.67
N ILE A 299 6.53 21.98 13.82
CA ILE A 299 6.87 23.40 13.66
C ILE A 299 6.12 24.03 12.48
N GLY A 300 5.32 23.24 11.76
CA GLY A 300 4.51 23.69 10.64
C GLY A 300 3.04 23.29 10.84
N ALA A 301 2.13 24.14 10.39
CA ALA A 301 0.70 23.84 10.33
C ALA A 301 0.12 24.43 9.04
N ASP A 302 -0.93 23.85 8.48
CA ASP A 302 -1.75 24.51 7.46
C ASP A 302 -3.21 24.52 7.91
N THR A 303 -3.98 25.47 7.38
CA THR A 303 -5.41 25.52 7.67
C THR A 303 -6.16 26.23 6.57
N SER A 304 -7.43 25.84 6.35
CA SER A 304 -8.37 26.60 5.53
C SER A 304 -9.02 27.76 6.28
N THR A 305 -8.88 27.83 7.61
CA THR A 305 -9.48 28.90 8.43
C THR A 305 -8.61 30.15 8.36
N GLN A 306 -9.22 31.30 8.06
CA GLN A 306 -8.55 32.60 8.19
C GLN A 306 -8.24 32.86 9.67
N LEU A 307 -6.95 33.05 9.98
CA LEU A 307 -6.46 33.11 11.34
C LEU A 307 -6.69 34.48 11.98
N THR A 308 -7.27 34.47 13.18
CA THR A 308 -7.34 35.65 14.06
C THR A 308 -6.02 35.86 14.80
N PRO A 309 -5.74 37.08 15.32
CA PRO A 309 -4.56 37.32 16.15
C PRO A 309 -4.43 36.38 17.35
N ALA A 310 -5.56 36.01 17.97
CA ALA A 310 -5.58 35.06 19.08
C ALA A 310 -5.13 33.65 18.65
N GLN A 311 -5.59 33.18 17.48
CA GLN A 311 -5.17 31.88 16.94
C GLN A 311 -3.69 31.90 16.50
N VAL A 312 -3.23 32.99 15.89
CA VAL A 312 -1.79 33.18 15.57
C VAL A 312 -0.95 33.09 16.85
N LYS A 313 -1.38 33.76 17.93
CA LYS A 313 -0.72 33.64 19.23
C LYS A 313 -0.70 32.20 19.74
N THR A 314 -1.81 31.47 19.61
CA THR A 314 -1.84 30.04 19.98
C THR A 314 -0.82 29.23 19.20
N LEU A 315 -0.66 29.47 17.89
CA LEU A 315 0.36 28.79 17.08
C LEU A 315 1.78 29.09 17.60
N VAL A 316 2.09 30.37 17.87
CA VAL A 316 3.38 30.79 18.45
C VAL A 316 3.63 30.14 19.80
N ASP A 317 2.65 30.16 20.71
CA ASP A 317 2.75 29.57 22.05
C ASP A 317 3.00 28.06 22.01
N ASN A 318 2.62 27.39 20.92
CA ASN A 318 2.86 25.96 20.67
C ASN A 318 4.11 25.69 19.82
N GLY A 319 4.95 26.69 19.57
CA GLY A 319 6.23 26.53 18.88
C GLY A 319 6.14 26.37 17.36
N VAL A 320 4.98 26.66 16.76
CA VAL A 320 4.82 26.71 15.30
C VAL A 320 5.67 27.86 14.74
N LYS A 321 6.28 27.63 13.58
CA LYS A 321 7.13 28.58 12.86
C LYS A 321 6.63 28.87 11.45
N TYR A 322 5.95 27.89 10.84
CA TYR A 322 5.49 27.96 9.45
C TYR A 322 3.98 27.72 9.38
N VAL A 323 3.28 28.57 8.64
CA VAL A 323 1.83 28.43 8.43
C VAL A 323 1.51 28.38 6.94
N GLY A 324 0.91 27.26 6.52
CA GLY A 324 0.42 27.04 5.18
C GLY A 324 -0.94 27.69 5.00
N ARG A 325 -1.04 28.61 4.04
CA ARG A 325 -2.29 29.33 3.80
C ARG A 325 -2.59 29.46 2.31
N TYR A 326 -3.88 29.36 1.99
CA TYR A 326 -4.36 29.31 0.61
C TYR A 326 -4.31 30.70 -0.04
N LEU A 327 -3.92 30.79 -1.29
CA LEU A 327 -3.93 32.04 -2.06
C LEU A 327 -5.35 32.43 -2.50
N THR A 328 -6.23 31.46 -2.69
CA THR A 328 -7.54 31.61 -3.33
C THR A 328 -8.60 30.66 -2.73
N GLY A 329 -9.85 30.85 -3.16
CA GLY A 329 -10.95 29.89 -2.96
C GLY A 329 -11.74 29.97 -1.65
N SER A 330 -12.70 29.06 -1.54
CA SER A 330 -13.55 28.80 -0.36
C SER A 330 -13.46 27.33 0.07
N VAL A 331 -14.00 27.02 1.25
CA VAL A 331 -14.27 25.66 1.74
C VAL A 331 -15.69 25.59 2.30
N GLY A 332 -16.23 24.38 2.39
CA GLY A 332 -17.62 24.15 2.84
C GLY A 332 -18.59 24.21 1.66
N SER A 333 -19.88 24.10 1.96
CA SER A 333 -20.94 24.15 0.96
C SER A 333 -22.21 24.76 1.54
N GLY A 334 -23.01 25.43 0.72
CA GLY A 334 -24.26 26.04 1.18
C GLY A 334 -24.01 27.11 2.24
N LEU A 335 -24.70 27.00 3.38
CA LEU A 335 -24.57 27.97 4.47
C LEU A 335 -23.23 27.90 5.22
N ASP A 336 -22.50 26.79 5.08
CA ASP A 336 -21.19 26.59 5.72
C ASP A 336 -20.02 27.02 4.81
N GLU A 337 -20.31 27.53 3.61
CA GLU A 337 -19.28 28.03 2.71
C GLU A 337 -18.60 29.27 3.28
N ARG A 338 -17.26 29.22 3.37
CA ARG A 338 -16.44 30.31 3.90
C ARG A 338 -15.14 30.46 3.12
N ASN A 339 -14.58 31.66 3.16
CA ASN A 339 -13.30 31.97 2.54
C ASN A 339 -12.17 31.15 3.19
N LYS A 340 -11.26 30.64 2.35
CA LYS A 340 -10.01 30.03 2.81
C LYS A 340 -8.76 30.82 2.47
N TYR A 341 -8.87 31.78 1.56
CA TYR A 341 -7.76 32.57 1.04
C TYR A 341 -7.13 33.51 2.09
N LEU A 342 -5.85 33.82 1.91
CA LEU A 342 -5.09 34.82 2.67
C LEU A 342 -5.64 36.23 2.45
N THR A 343 -5.61 37.04 3.50
CA THR A 343 -5.85 38.49 3.44
C THR A 343 -4.59 39.26 3.85
N SER A 344 -4.47 40.53 3.44
CA SER A 344 -3.35 41.39 3.86
C SER A 344 -3.28 41.54 5.38
N GLU A 345 -4.43 41.68 6.06
CA GLU A 345 -4.49 41.75 7.53
C GLU A 345 -4.00 40.45 8.19
N GLU A 346 -4.40 39.29 7.66
CA GLU A 346 -3.92 38.00 8.15
C GLU A 346 -2.40 37.84 7.93
N ILE A 347 -1.89 38.27 6.77
CA ILE A 347 -0.44 38.26 6.48
C ILE A 347 0.31 39.12 7.50
N ASP A 348 -0.14 40.34 7.75
CA ASP A 348 0.50 41.25 8.72
C ASP A 348 0.50 40.66 10.13
N ASN A 349 -0.59 40.02 10.55
CA ASN A 349 -0.69 39.37 11.86
C ASN A 349 0.26 38.18 12.00
N ILE A 350 0.34 37.31 10.98
CA ILE A 350 1.21 36.13 10.99
C ILE A 350 2.68 36.56 10.99
N LEU A 351 3.08 37.41 10.04
CA LEU A 351 4.47 37.86 9.90
C LEU A 351 4.91 38.73 11.09
N GLY A 352 4.03 39.61 11.58
CA GLY A 352 4.28 40.46 12.75
C GLY A 352 4.46 39.67 14.05
N SER A 353 3.94 38.44 14.10
CA SER A 353 4.14 37.50 15.22
C SER A 353 5.39 36.63 15.08
N GLY A 354 6.21 36.86 14.04
CA GLY A 354 7.46 36.14 13.77
C GLY A 354 7.28 34.78 13.09
N LEU A 355 6.06 34.45 12.63
CA LEU A 355 5.80 33.25 11.84
C LEU A 355 6.12 33.50 10.36
N SER A 356 6.40 32.44 9.62
CA SER A 356 6.55 32.45 8.16
C SER A 356 5.35 31.83 7.48
N ILE A 357 5.00 32.31 6.28
CA ILE A 357 3.91 31.78 5.46
C ILE A 357 4.48 30.96 4.31
N PHE A 358 3.91 29.79 4.04
CA PHE A 358 4.09 29.11 2.75
C PHE A 358 2.77 29.12 1.98
N PRO A 359 2.72 29.74 0.79
CA PRO A 359 1.48 29.82 0.01
C PRO A 359 1.06 28.48 -0.58
N ILE A 360 -0.23 28.16 -0.48
CA ILE A 360 -0.86 26.97 -1.06
C ILE A 360 -1.85 27.41 -2.15
N TYR A 361 -1.92 26.66 -3.24
CA TYR A 361 -2.96 26.77 -4.25
C TYR A 361 -3.77 25.48 -4.35
N GLN A 362 -5.09 25.61 -4.22
CA GLN A 362 -6.05 24.52 -4.36
C GLN A 362 -7.44 25.12 -4.60
N ASP A 363 -7.97 25.09 -5.82
CA ASP A 363 -9.35 25.55 -6.12
C ASP A 363 -10.20 24.45 -6.78
N ASN A 364 -9.77 23.21 -6.62
CA ASN A 364 -10.36 22.06 -7.27
C ASN A 364 -11.34 21.28 -6.39
N TYR A 365 -12.14 20.45 -7.04
CA TYR A 365 -12.69 19.24 -6.41
C TYR A 365 -11.68 18.10 -6.56
N PRO A 366 -11.58 17.18 -5.57
CA PRO A 366 -10.54 16.16 -5.52
C PRO A 366 -10.84 15.01 -6.50
N GLU A 367 -10.69 15.25 -7.80
CA GLU A 367 -10.90 14.27 -8.85
C GLU A 367 -9.71 14.20 -9.82
N VAL A 368 -9.29 12.99 -10.19
CA VAL A 368 -8.08 12.74 -10.99
C VAL A 368 -8.09 13.50 -12.33
N LYS A 369 -9.26 13.56 -13.01
CA LYS A 369 -9.41 14.24 -14.32
C LYS A 369 -9.16 15.77 -14.26
N TYR A 370 -9.19 16.38 -13.08
CA TYR A 370 -8.86 17.79 -12.90
C TYR A 370 -7.40 18.06 -13.31
N PHE A 371 -6.51 17.11 -13.05
CA PHE A 371 -5.08 17.26 -13.30
C PHE A 371 -4.76 17.00 -14.77
N ASN A 372 -4.75 18.08 -15.55
CA ASN A 372 -4.29 18.12 -16.94
C ASN A 372 -3.50 19.42 -17.21
N LYS A 373 -2.84 19.50 -18.36
CA LYS A 373 -1.92 20.59 -18.69
C LYS A 373 -2.60 21.95 -18.77
N GLU A 374 -3.76 22.03 -19.41
CA GLU A 374 -4.52 23.25 -19.58
C GLU A 374 -4.99 23.79 -18.22
N GLN A 375 -5.43 22.90 -17.32
CA GLN A 375 -5.80 23.25 -15.96
C GLN A 375 -4.57 23.78 -15.20
N GLY A 376 -3.41 23.13 -15.32
CA GLY A 376 -2.16 23.59 -14.69
C GLY A 376 -1.74 25.00 -15.13
N ILE A 377 -1.93 25.34 -16.40
CA ILE A 377 -1.68 26.70 -16.91
C ILE A 377 -2.66 27.70 -16.26
N SER A 378 -3.95 27.39 -16.23
CA SER A 378 -4.98 28.25 -15.64
C SER A 378 -4.72 28.51 -14.15
N ASP A 379 -4.42 27.44 -13.41
CA ASP A 379 -4.15 27.46 -11.98
C ASP A 379 -2.90 28.28 -11.65
N ALA A 380 -1.83 28.12 -12.43
CA ALA A 380 -0.62 28.92 -12.27
C ALA A 380 -0.87 30.42 -12.48
N ILE A 381 -1.71 30.80 -13.45
CA ILE A 381 -2.08 32.20 -13.68
C ILE A 381 -2.89 32.74 -12.50
N ALA A 382 -3.86 31.96 -12.00
CA ALA A 382 -4.68 32.35 -10.86
C ALA A 382 -3.82 32.53 -9.59
N ALA A 383 -2.97 31.55 -9.29
CA ALA A 383 -2.04 31.58 -8.17
C ALA A 383 -1.09 32.77 -8.25
N ALA A 384 -0.45 33.00 -9.41
CA ALA A 384 0.49 34.11 -9.60
C ALA A 384 -0.18 35.47 -9.39
N LYS A 385 -1.38 35.68 -9.96
CA LYS A 385 -2.13 36.93 -9.80
C LYS A 385 -2.51 37.18 -8.34
N ALA A 386 -2.96 36.15 -7.63
CA ALA A 386 -3.27 36.25 -6.20
C ALA A 386 -2.02 36.56 -5.37
N ALA A 387 -0.92 35.85 -5.63
CA ALA A 387 0.36 36.06 -4.95
C ALA A 387 0.90 37.49 -5.15
N ILE A 388 0.89 38.00 -6.38
CA ILE A 388 1.30 39.39 -6.70
C ILE A 388 0.41 40.41 -5.97
N LYS A 389 -0.92 40.20 -5.99
CA LYS A 389 -1.88 41.09 -5.32
C LYS A 389 -1.67 41.13 -3.81
N LEU A 390 -1.30 40.01 -3.21
CA LEU A 390 -1.03 39.87 -1.77
C LEU A 390 0.39 40.31 -1.38
N GLY A 391 1.24 40.70 -2.34
CA GLY A 391 2.61 41.13 -2.07
C GLY A 391 3.57 39.99 -1.73
N VAL A 392 3.26 38.75 -2.14
CA VAL A 392 4.17 37.60 -1.96
C VAL A 392 5.47 37.87 -2.73
N PRO A 393 6.66 37.78 -2.09
CA PRO A 393 7.93 38.05 -2.75
C PRO A 393 8.20 37.14 -3.95
N TYR A 394 8.81 37.68 -5.00
CA TYR A 394 9.32 36.86 -6.10
C TYR A 394 10.35 35.84 -5.60
N GLY A 395 10.38 34.68 -6.24
CA GLY A 395 11.18 33.52 -5.84
C GLY A 395 10.54 32.68 -4.75
N THR A 396 9.43 33.10 -4.15
CA THR A 396 8.65 32.28 -3.21
C THR A 396 8.14 31.01 -3.90
N ILE A 397 8.17 29.89 -3.18
CA ILE A 397 7.59 28.63 -3.61
C ILE A 397 6.09 28.66 -3.33
N ILE A 398 5.27 28.38 -4.35
CA ILE A 398 3.83 28.18 -4.21
C ILE A 398 3.53 26.70 -4.34
N TYR A 399 2.89 26.11 -3.33
CA TYR A 399 2.58 24.68 -3.28
C TYR A 399 1.22 24.41 -3.93
N PHE A 400 1.23 23.66 -5.04
CA PHE A 400 0.00 23.23 -5.73
C PHE A 400 -0.45 21.88 -5.18
N ALA A 401 -1.71 21.82 -4.70
CA ALA A 401 -2.24 20.64 -4.05
C ALA A 401 -2.79 19.60 -5.04
N VAL A 402 -2.34 18.36 -4.87
CA VAL A 402 -2.92 17.14 -5.44
C VAL A 402 -3.62 16.39 -4.31
N ASP A 403 -4.79 16.90 -3.92
CA ASP A 403 -5.57 16.42 -2.77
C ASP A 403 -6.50 15.27 -3.17
N VAL A 404 -5.95 14.25 -3.82
CA VAL A 404 -6.67 13.03 -4.21
C VAL A 404 -5.68 11.87 -4.25
N ASP A 405 -6.13 10.66 -3.90
CA ASP A 405 -5.33 9.45 -3.98
C ASP A 405 -5.18 9.01 -5.46
N VAL A 406 -4.13 9.51 -6.13
CA VAL A 406 -3.79 9.11 -7.51
C VAL A 406 -2.99 7.82 -7.50
N GLU A 407 -3.45 6.81 -8.24
CA GLU A 407 -2.70 5.56 -8.44
C GLU A 407 -1.46 5.80 -9.29
N ASP A 408 -0.39 5.04 -9.04
CA ASP A 408 0.91 5.26 -9.71
C ASP A 408 0.82 5.24 -11.25
N GLY A 409 -0.04 4.36 -11.79
CA GLY A 409 -0.28 4.23 -13.23
C GLY A 409 -0.91 5.47 -13.88
N ASP A 410 -1.67 6.26 -13.12
CA ASP A 410 -2.38 7.43 -13.63
C ASP A 410 -1.55 8.71 -13.57
N ILE A 411 -0.53 8.77 -12.69
CA ILE A 411 0.30 9.97 -12.44
C ILE A 411 0.92 10.51 -13.74
N ALA A 412 1.42 9.63 -14.61
CA ALA A 412 2.09 10.03 -15.84
C ALA A 412 1.16 10.68 -16.87
N GLY A 413 -0.10 10.27 -16.91
CA GLY A 413 -1.10 10.80 -17.83
C GLY A 413 -1.87 12.01 -17.31
N THR A 414 -1.72 12.35 -16.02
CA THR A 414 -2.57 13.35 -15.34
C THR A 414 -1.73 14.40 -14.60
N VAL A 415 -1.20 14.06 -13.43
CA VAL A 415 -0.47 14.97 -12.54
C VAL A 415 0.81 15.51 -13.18
N ILE A 416 1.56 14.68 -13.92
CA ILE A 416 2.77 15.17 -14.61
C ILE A 416 2.43 16.26 -15.65
N PRO A 417 1.52 16.05 -16.61
CA PRO A 417 1.07 17.11 -17.53
C PRO A 417 0.56 18.37 -16.83
N TYR A 418 -0.16 18.23 -15.71
CA TYR A 418 -0.59 19.36 -14.89
C TYR A 418 0.61 20.19 -14.40
N PHE A 419 1.60 19.55 -13.76
CA PHE A 419 2.78 20.24 -13.26
C PHE A 419 3.69 20.80 -14.36
N GLU A 420 3.71 20.22 -15.57
CA GLU A 420 4.35 20.85 -16.73
C GLU A 420 3.70 22.20 -17.08
N GLY A 421 2.36 22.24 -17.08
CA GLY A 421 1.58 23.45 -17.32
C GLY A 421 1.81 24.50 -16.23
N VAL A 422 1.82 24.07 -14.96
CA VAL A 422 2.12 24.93 -13.81
C VAL A 422 3.53 25.50 -13.93
N PHE A 423 4.54 24.66 -14.14
CA PHE A 423 5.94 25.05 -14.21
C PHE A 423 6.25 25.99 -15.37
N GLY A 424 5.78 25.66 -16.57
CA GLY A 424 5.99 26.47 -17.77
C GLY A 424 5.35 27.86 -17.70
N THR A 425 4.36 28.03 -16.81
CA THR A 425 3.61 29.29 -16.66
C THR A 425 4.08 30.09 -15.44
N LEU A 426 4.12 29.45 -14.26
CA LEU A 426 4.36 30.12 -12.98
C LEU A 426 5.75 30.74 -12.89
N THR A 427 6.75 30.09 -13.47
CA THR A 427 8.15 30.58 -13.49
C THR A 427 8.28 31.91 -14.24
N GLY A 428 7.47 32.12 -15.28
CA GLY A 428 7.39 33.39 -16.02
C GLY A 428 6.82 34.56 -15.20
N TYR A 429 6.06 34.26 -14.15
CA TYR A 429 5.60 35.24 -13.16
C TYR A 429 6.60 35.47 -12.01
N GLY A 430 7.75 34.79 -12.02
CA GLY A 430 8.81 34.97 -11.04
C GLY A 430 8.63 34.16 -9.74
N PHE A 431 7.75 33.17 -9.70
CA PHE A 431 7.60 32.26 -8.55
C PHE A 431 8.18 30.86 -8.83
N ARG A 432 8.36 30.07 -7.78
CA ARG A 432 8.81 28.67 -7.86
C ARG A 432 7.65 27.72 -7.58
N VAL A 433 7.69 26.54 -8.18
CA VAL A 433 6.64 25.52 -8.05
C VAL A 433 6.98 24.57 -6.91
N GLY A 434 6.07 24.40 -5.97
CA GLY A 434 6.07 23.31 -4.99
C GLY A 434 4.88 22.38 -5.24
N VAL A 435 5.00 21.13 -4.79
CA VAL A 435 3.93 20.13 -4.86
C VAL A 435 3.48 19.77 -3.44
N TYR A 436 2.17 19.73 -3.21
CA TYR A 436 1.55 19.22 -2.00
C TYR A 436 0.73 17.99 -2.36
N GLY A 437 1.04 16.82 -1.80
CA GLY A 437 0.36 15.57 -2.13
C GLY A 437 1.01 14.36 -1.47
N THR A 438 0.58 13.16 -1.88
CA THR A 438 1.18 11.91 -1.39
C THR A 438 2.67 11.84 -1.74
N ARG A 439 3.48 11.13 -0.94
CA ARG A 439 4.92 10.96 -1.18
C ARG A 439 5.22 10.51 -2.62
N ASN A 440 4.42 9.59 -3.15
CA ASN A 440 4.60 9.09 -4.52
C ASN A 440 4.37 10.19 -5.56
N VAL A 441 3.28 10.95 -5.44
CA VAL A 441 2.99 12.10 -6.31
C VAL A 441 4.13 13.12 -6.25
N CYS A 442 4.53 13.52 -5.04
CA CYS A 442 5.60 14.50 -4.86
C CYS A 442 6.91 14.04 -5.52
N GLN A 443 7.32 12.79 -5.28
CA GLN A 443 8.54 12.25 -5.86
C GLN A 443 8.48 12.23 -7.40
N ARG A 444 7.37 11.72 -7.97
CA ARG A 444 7.19 11.62 -9.43
C ARG A 444 7.24 12.98 -10.12
N VAL A 445 6.68 14.02 -9.51
CA VAL A 445 6.73 15.40 -10.02
C VAL A 445 8.13 16.00 -9.89
N ILE A 446 8.79 15.83 -8.73
CA ILE A 446 10.15 16.34 -8.49
C ILE A 446 11.16 15.69 -9.45
N ASP A 447 11.01 14.40 -9.77
CA ASP A 447 11.86 13.69 -10.74
C ASP A 447 11.77 14.28 -12.16
N GLN A 448 10.64 14.91 -12.52
CA GLN A 448 10.50 15.65 -13.77
C GLN A 448 11.14 17.05 -13.74
N LYS A 449 11.62 17.49 -12.57
CA LYS A 449 12.19 18.83 -12.34
C LYS A 449 11.19 19.96 -12.58
N THR A 450 9.90 19.68 -12.44
CA THR A 450 8.80 20.66 -12.57
C THR A 450 8.33 21.21 -11.23
N ALA A 451 8.85 20.70 -10.11
CA ALA A 451 8.66 21.24 -8.77
C ALA A 451 9.93 21.02 -7.93
N VAL A 452 10.01 21.70 -6.78
CA VAL A 452 11.09 21.54 -5.78
C VAL A 452 10.60 20.96 -4.47
#